data_AF-A0A6V7LZU4-F1
#
_entry.id   AF-A0A6V7LZU4-F1
#
_cell.length_a   1.000
_cell.length_b   1.000
_cell.length_c   1.000
_cell.angle_alpha   90.00
_cell.angle_beta   90.00
_cell.angle_gamma   90.00
#
_symmetry.space_group_name_H-M   'P 1'
#
loop_
_entity.id
_entity.type
_entity.pdbx_description
1 polymer ?
#
loop_
_entity_poly.entity_id
_entity_poly.type
_entity_poly.pdbx_seq_one_letter_code
_entity_poly.pdbx_strand_id
1 'polypeptide(L)' 'IDDDLLVKMYKSMVKISTMDKILYESQRQGRISFYMTNLGEEALQVGSAAGLTLNDVIYAQYREAGIY' A
#
# COMPACT_ATOMS: atom_id res chain seq x y z
N ILE A 1 7.09 -20.31 -2.86
CA ILE A 1 7.08 -18.86 -3.20
C ILE A 1 8.54 -18.46 -3.22
N ASP A 2 8.95 -17.73 -4.25
CA ASP A 2 10.34 -17.28 -4.40
C ASP A 2 10.73 -16.29 -3.29
N ASP A 3 11.97 -16.39 -2.79
CA ASP A 3 12.45 -15.58 -1.67
C ASP A 3 12.52 -14.09 -2.04
N ASP A 4 12.92 -13.77 -3.29
CA ASP A 4 12.96 -12.37 -3.74
C ASP A 4 11.56 -11.78 -3.82
N LEU A 5 10.56 -12.58 -4.22
CA LEU A 5 9.16 -12.17 -4.19
C LEU A 5 8.68 -11.90 -2.75
N LEU A 6 9.03 -12.75 -1.79
CA LEU A 6 8.68 -12.54 -0.37
C LEU A 6 9.31 -11.25 0.17
N VAL A 7 10.59 -11.01 -0.13
CA VAL A 7 11.29 -9.79 0.28
C VAL A 7 10.66 -8.56 -0.38
N LYS A 8 10.26 -8.65 -1.65
CA LYS A 8 9.55 -7.57 -2.35
C LYS A 8 8.21 -7.25 -1.68
N MET A 9 7.40 -8.27 -1.40
CA MET A 9 6.11 -8.09 -0.73
C MET A 9 6.29 -7.44 0.66
N TYR A 10 7.26 -7.91 1.44
CA TYR A 10 7.58 -7.33 2.74
C TYR A 10 7.98 -5.85 2.63
N LYS A 11 8.89 -5.51 1.70
CA LYS A 11 9.30 -4.13 1.47
C LYS A 11 8.13 -3.24 1.04
N SER A 12 7.21 -3.74 0.22
CA SER A 12 5.99 -3.02 -0.18
C SER A 12 5.10 -2.71 1.03
N MET A 13 4.84 -3.70 1.90
CA MET A 13 4.06 -3.49 3.12
C MET A 13 4.69 -2.43 4.04
N VAL A 14 6.01 -2.50 4.27
CA VAL A 14 6.74 -1.52 5.09
C VAL A 14 6.70 -0.12 4.46
N LYS A 15 6.80 -0.02 3.13
CA LYS A 15 6.74 1.24 2.39
C LYS A 15 5.40 1.94 2.61
N ILE A 16 4.28 1.22 2.44
CA ILE A 16 2.93 1.76 2.65
C ILE A 16 2.75 2.21 4.09
N SER A 17 3.12 1.37 5.06
CA SER A 17 3.00 1.71 6.49
C SER A 17 3.81 2.95 6.88
N THR A 18 5.00 3.12 6.27
CA THR A 18 5.84 4.31 6.50
C THR A 18 5.24 5.55 5.86
N MET A 19 4.76 5.43 4.61
CA MET A 19 4.09 6.51 3.89
C MET A 19 2.83 6.98 4.63
N ASP A 20 2.03 6.04 5.13
CA ASP A 20 0.82 6.32 5.89
C ASP A 20 1.10 7.19 7.11
N LYS A 21 2.15 6.87 7.87
CA LYS A 21 2.55 7.68 9.04
C LYS A 21 2.92 9.10 8.64
N ILE A 22 3.72 9.26 7.58
CA ILE A 22 4.18 10.58 7.12
C ILE A 22 3.00 11.42 6.63
N LEU A 23 2.14 10.85 5.80
CA LEU A 23 1.03 11.57 5.17
C LEU A 23 -0.10 11.85 6.17
N TYR A 24 -0.34 10.95 7.12
CA TYR A 24 -1.25 11.21 8.23
C TYR A 24 -0.79 12.41 9.07
N GLU A 25 0.48 12.47 9.45
CA GLU A 25 1.01 13.63 10.20
C GLU A 25 1.03 14.91 9.36
N SER A 26 1.31 14.80 8.06
CA SER A 26 1.20 15.92 7.11
C SER A 26 -0.21 16.51 7.07
N GLN A 27 -1.23 15.64 7.10
CA GLN A 27 -2.64 16.03 7.15
C GLN A 27 -2.96 16.73 8.49
N ARG A 28 -2.48 16.20 9.62
CA ARG A 28 -2.68 16.82 10.94
C ARG A 28 -2.02 18.20 11.07
N GLN A 29 -0.95 18.44 10.32
CA GLN A 29 -0.30 19.75 10.21
C GLN A 29 -0.96 20.68 9.18
N GLY A 30 -2.02 20.26 8.50
CA GLY A 30 -2.72 21.06 7.49
C GLY A 30 -1.94 21.25 6.18
N ARG A 31 -0.87 20.46 5.94
CA ARG A 31 -0.09 20.54 4.70
C ARG A 31 -0.80 19.90 3.50
N ILE A 32 -1.68 18.94 3.77
CA ILE A 32 -2.58 18.31 2.81
C ILE A 32 -4.00 18.30 3.37
N SER A 33 -5.00 18.40 2.48
CA SER A 33 -6.41 18.54 2.88
C SER A 33 -7.01 17.24 3.42
N PHE A 34 -6.62 16.09 2.87
CA PHE A 34 -7.23 14.79 3.17
C PHE A 34 -6.21 13.66 2.99
N TYR A 35 -6.26 12.67 3.90
CA TYR A 35 -5.49 11.43 3.78
C TYR A 35 -6.21 10.30 4.52
N MET A 36 -6.10 9.07 4.01
CA MET A 36 -6.64 7.87 4.65
C MET A 36 -5.57 6.77 4.73
N THR A 37 -5.39 6.21 5.91
CA THR A 37 -4.38 5.17 6.18
C THR A 37 -4.86 3.79 5.76
N ASN A 38 -3.93 2.89 5.46
CA ASN A 38 -4.10 1.50 5.05
C ASN A 38 -3.69 0.50 6.14
N LEU A 39 -3.54 0.97 7.40
CA LEU A 39 -3.06 0.16 8.52
C LEU A 39 -3.92 -1.10 8.72
N GLY A 40 -3.28 -2.27 8.67
CA GLY A 40 -3.93 -3.57 8.86
C GLY A 40 -4.42 -4.22 7.56
N GLU A 41 -4.38 -3.50 6.43
CA GLU A 41 -4.85 -3.97 5.13
C GLU A 41 -3.70 -4.16 4.12
N GLU A 42 -2.45 -3.88 4.50
CA GLU A 42 -1.30 -3.86 3.59
C GLU A 42 -1.01 -5.24 2.98
N ALA A 43 -1.17 -6.31 3.78
CA ALA A 43 -0.95 -7.68 3.33
C ALA A 43 -2.00 -8.14 2.30
N LEU A 44 -3.25 -7.71 2.46
CA LEU A 44 -4.33 -8.02 1.52
C LEU A 44 -4.01 -7.43 0.14
N GLN A 45 -3.64 -6.14 0.12
CA GLN A 45 -3.36 -5.38 -1.10
C GLN A 45 -2.11 -5.89 -1.81
N VAL A 46 -1.00 -6.06 -1.08
CA VAL A 46 0.27 -6.51 -1.65
C VAL A 46 0.19 -7.97 -2.08
N GLY A 47 -0.50 -8.81 -1.31
CA GLY A 47 -0.69 -10.22 -1.61
C GLY A 47 -1.56 -10.46 -2.84
N SER A 48 -2.67 -9.73 -2.97
CA SER A 48 -3.53 -9.82 -4.16
C SER A 48 -2.80 -9.32 -5.40
N ALA A 49 -2.11 -8.18 -5.33
CA ALA A 49 -1.34 -7.63 -6.44
C ALA A 49 -0.19 -8.54 -6.89
N ALA A 50 0.46 -9.26 -5.96
CA ALA A 50 1.55 -10.20 -6.29
C ALA A 50 1.09 -11.40 -7.13
N GLY A 51 -0.20 -11.74 -7.11
CA GLY A 51 -0.78 -12.80 -7.94
C GLY A 51 -1.24 -12.34 -9.33
N LEU A 52 -1.21 -11.04 -9.60
CA LEU A 52 -1.65 -10.45 -10.86
C LEU A 52 -0.48 -10.18 -11.81
N THR A 53 -0.80 -10.02 -13.08
CA THR A 53 0.11 -9.50 -14.10
C THR A 53 -0.05 -7.99 -14.24
N LEU A 54 0.95 -7.32 -14.79
CA LEU A 54 0.92 -5.86 -14.99
C LEU A 54 -0.19 -5.38 -15.95
N ASN A 55 -0.77 -6.28 -16.74
CA ASN A 55 -1.84 -5.96 -17.69
C ASN A 55 -3.24 -6.20 -17.11
N ASP A 56 -3.34 -6.76 -15.90
CA ASP A 56 -4.63 -7.01 -15.28
C ASP A 56 -5.26 -5.71 -14.78
N VAL A 57 -6.54 -5.53 -15.10
CA VAL A 57 -7.30 -4.33 -14.73
C VAL A 57 -7.75 -4.45 -13.28
N ILE A 58 -7.45 -3.44 -12.47
CA ILE A 58 -7.84 -3.37 -11.06
C ILE A 58 -8.83 -2.23 -10.87
N TYR A 59 -9.99 -2.56 -10.29
CA TYR A 59 -10.99 -1.59 -9.86
C TYR A 59 -10.82 -1.32 -8.37
N ALA A 60 -10.06 -0.28 -8.06
CA ALA A 60 -9.64 0.01 -6.69
C ALA A 60 -10.66 0.86 -5.91
N GLN A 61 -10.79 0.58 -4.61
CA GLN A 61 -11.40 1.49 -3.63
C GLN A 61 -10.33 2.44 -3.01
N TYR A 62 -10.76 3.44 -2.24
CA TYR A 62 -9.90 4.46 -1.60
C TYR A 62 -8.84 3.92 -0.60
N ARG A 63 -8.83 2.63 -0.29
CA ARG A 63 -7.85 1.93 0.57
C ARG A 63 -7.18 0.80 -0.19
N GLU A 64 -6.52 1.13 -1.31
CA GLU A 64 -5.79 0.16 -2.12
C GLU A 64 -4.42 0.68 -2.55
N ALA A 65 -3.84 1.57 -1.74
CA ALA A 65 -2.54 2.17 -2.05
C ALA A 65 -1.42 1.12 -2.17
N GLY A 66 -1.55 -0.04 -1.51
CA GLY A 66 -0.58 -1.12 -1.56
C GLY A 66 -0.60 -2.00 -2.79
N ILE A 67 -1.53 -1.77 -3.72
CA ILE A 67 -1.53 -2.42 -5.03
C ILE A 67 -0.53 -1.75 -5.99
N TYR A 68 -0.22 -0.47 -5.76
CA TYR A 68 0.58 0.39 -6.64
C TYR A 68 2.01 0.64 -6.11
#